data_AF-A0A7Y1YBE3-F1
#
_entry.id   AF-A0A7Y1YBE3-F1
#
_cell.length_a   1.000
_cell.length_b   1.000
_cell.length_c   1.000
_cell.angle_alpha   90.00
_cell.angle_beta   90.00
_cell.angle_gamma   90.00
#
_symmetry.space_group_name_H-M   'P 1'
#
loop_
_entity.id
_entity.type
_entity.pdbx_description
1 polymer ?
#
loop_
_entity_poly.entity_id
_entity_poly.type
_entity_poly.pdbx_seq_one_letter_code
_entity_poly.pdbx_strand_id
1 'polypeptide(L)'
;MKVFVFTLILLTFHCAVTAQSLRTGNVVGVHHLSIDLKSGVTMEKYMKFWKDIVLPVYRAQMGGVDMQTMYGLRGECETCMGLMMIIESEAVRNKYWKTDGSWTDYGLKKLQAIQFALDEMNDSYGSFISTYTDWLVGPDIESLDMDLLGASPSNTTASIKGTWALIQGEYSGKARDNKGEIYQYKFFDDKYFSLMMNPENGLWNTSAVGTYTTQGSSYAETFLHSSVPEFAGCTAVWNYRINGDTLHMEGPSIITDKDGKAAFPKMLNSVKEVRVRVD
;
A
#
# COMPACT_ATOMS: atom_id res chain seq x y z
N MET A 1 54.67 26.42 -12.87
CA MET A 1 53.30 26.96 -13.06
C MET A 1 52.33 25.99 -13.73
N LYS A 2 52.73 25.25 -14.79
CA LYS A 2 51.82 24.32 -15.50
C LYS A 2 51.34 23.09 -14.68
N VAL A 3 52.14 22.62 -13.73
CA VAL A 3 51.79 21.47 -12.85
C VAL A 3 50.74 21.82 -11.80
N PHE A 4 50.72 23.07 -11.31
CA PHE A 4 49.75 23.53 -10.30
C PHE A 4 48.33 23.71 -10.85
N VAL A 5 48.19 24.03 -12.14
CA VAL A 5 46.88 24.21 -12.79
C VAL A 5 46.17 22.86 -12.99
N PHE A 6 46.91 21.78 -13.27
CA PHE A 6 46.32 20.44 -13.44
C PHE A 6 45.80 19.85 -12.12
N THR A 7 46.47 20.09 -10.99
CA THR A 7 46.02 19.61 -9.68
C THR A 7 44.74 20.31 -9.21
N LEU A 8 44.57 21.60 -9.53
CA LEU A 8 43.37 22.36 -9.15
C LEU A 8 42.13 21.93 -9.97
N ILE A 9 42.30 21.60 -11.26
CA ILE A 9 41.22 21.10 -12.12
C ILE A 9 40.75 19.70 -11.69
N LEU A 10 41.67 18.82 -11.27
CA LEU A 10 41.34 17.49 -10.73
C LEU A 10 40.64 17.56 -9.35
N LEU A 11 40.93 18.58 -8.53
CA LEU A 11 40.22 18.80 -7.26
C LEU A 11 38.78 19.28 -7.46
N THR A 12 38.51 20.12 -8.48
CA THR A 12 37.14 20.58 -8.76
C THR A 12 36.23 19.48 -9.30
N PHE A 13 36.78 18.44 -9.95
CA PHE A 13 36.01 17.30 -10.42
C PHE A 13 35.65 16.28 -9.32
N HIS A 14 36.39 16.27 -8.20
CA HIS A 14 36.09 15.40 -7.05
C HIS A 14 35.11 16.02 -6.04
N CYS A 15 34.67 17.27 -6.23
CA CYS A 15 33.58 17.86 -5.43
C CYS A 15 32.21 17.77 -6.11
N ALA A 16 32.12 17.23 -7.34
CA ALA A 16 30.85 16.81 -7.94
C ALA A 16 30.38 15.44 -7.40
N VAL A 17 30.80 15.07 -6.18
CA VAL A 17 30.35 13.88 -5.46
C VAL A 17 28.87 14.05 -5.15
N THR A 18 28.05 13.53 -6.06
CA THR A 18 26.78 12.84 -5.80
C THR A 18 25.95 13.41 -4.66
N ALA A 19 25.67 14.71 -4.68
CA ALA A 19 24.45 15.20 -4.07
C ALA A 19 23.29 14.67 -4.94
N GLN A 20 22.88 13.42 -4.71
CA GLN A 20 21.54 12.97 -5.06
C GLN A 20 20.58 13.72 -4.12
N SER A 21 20.48 15.03 -4.32
CA SER A 21 19.45 15.83 -3.71
C SER A 21 18.15 15.38 -4.37
N LEU A 22 17.19 14.92 -3.58
CA LEU A 22 15.81 14.88 -4.01
C LEU A 22 15.45 16.27 -4.53
N ARG A 23 14.95 16.34 -5.76
CA ARG A 23 14.52 17.58 -6.41
C ARG A 23 13.02 17.58 -6.53
N THR A 24 12.43 18.76 -6.44
CA THR A 24 11.03 18.97 -6.80
C THR A 24 10.70 18.31 -8.13
N GLY A 25 9.58 17.60 -8.17
CA GLY A 25 9.12 16.84 -9.33
C GLY A 25 9.64 15.40 -9.39
N ASN A 26 10.65 15.02 -8.59
CA ASN A 26 11.00 13.61 -8.43
C ASN A 26 9.88 12.84 -7.74
N VAL A 27 9.80 11.54 -7.97
CA VAL A 27 8.96 10.63 -7.18
C VAL A 27 9.88 9.77 -6.32
N VAL A 28 9.57 9.66 -5.03
CA VAL A 28 10.28 8.84 -4.07
C VAL A 28 9.38 7.68 -3.64
N GLY A 29 9.74 6.47 -4.06
CA GLY A 29 9.08 5.25 -3.60
C GLY A 29 9.79 4.74 -2.35
N VAL A 30 9.10 4.64 -1.22
CA VAL A 30 9.64 3.98 -0.01
C VAL A 30 8.97 2.62 0.11
N HIS A 31 9.78 1.58 -0.02
CA HIS A 31 9.36 0.19 0.08
C HIS A 31 9.80 -0.39 1.40
N HIS A 32 8.90 -1.09 2.07
CA HIS A 32 9.19 -1.98 3.18
C HIS A 32 9.24 -3.42 2.65
N LEU A 33 10.33 -4.14 2.93
CA LEU A 33 10.51 -5.53 2.51
C LEU A 33 10.36 -6.47 3.70
N SER A 34 9.40 -7.38 3.60
CA SER A 34 9.32 -8.56 4.48
C SER A 34 10.08 -9.70 3.82
N ILE A 35 11.14 -10.19 4.46
CA ILE A 35 12.10 -11.14 3.88
C ILE A 35 11.97 -12.49 4.58
N ASP A 36 11.87 -13.55 3.76
CA ASP A 36 11.89 -14.95 4.20
C ASP A 36 13.17 -15.63 3.70
N LEU A 37 14.13 -15.81 4.60
CA LEU A 37 15.45 -16.36 4.28
C LEU A 37 15.41 -17.88 4.14
N LYS A 38 16.18 -18.43 3.19
CA LYS A 38 16.41 -19.87 3.11
C LYS A 38 17.20 -20.36 4.33
N SER A 39 17.02 -21.65 4.65
CA SER A 39 17.76 -22.30 5.75
C SER A 39 19.27 -22.14 5.59
N GLY A 40 19.94 -21.66 6.65
CA GLY A 40 21.39 -21.43 6.68
C GLY A 40 21.88 -20.15 5.99
N VAL A 41 20.97 -19.33 5.43
CA VAL A 41 21.31 -18.02 4.85
C VAL A 41 21.17 -16.94 5.91
N THR A 42 22.17 -16.06 6.00
CA THR A 42 22.13 -14.90 6.89
C THR A 42 21.64 -13.68 6.12
N MET A 43 21.05 -12.72 6.85
CA MET A 43 20.62 -11.45 6.27
C MET A 43 21.78 -10.72 5.58
N GLU A 44 23.00 -10.80 6.13
CA GLU A 44 24.20 -10.23 5.51
C GLU A 44 24.46 -10.80 4.10
N LYS A 45 24.38 -12.13 3.92
CA LYS A 45 24.56 -12.77 2.61
C LYS A 45 23.47 -12.35 1.63
N TYR A 46 22.22 -12.33 2.09
CA TYR A 46 21.08 -11.86 1.30
C TYR A 46 21.29 -10.41 0.82
N MET A 47 21.63 -9.50 1.74
CA MET A 47 21.89 -8.09 1.44
C MET A 47 23.08 -7.90 0.50
N LYS A 48 24.13 -8.70 0.66
CA LYS A 48 25.29 -8.65 -0.21
C LYS A 48 24.92 -9.03 -1.64
N PHE A 49 24.14 -10.10 -1.84
CA PHE A 49 23.65 -10.47 -3.16
C PHE A 49 22.75 -9.37 -3.76
N TRP A 50 21.84 -8.82 -2.95
CA TRP A 50 20.99 -7.70 -3.37
C TRP A 50 21.81 -6.52 -3.88
N LYS A 51 22.81 -6.09 -3.10
CA LYS A 51 23.66 -4.94 -3.41
C LYS A 51 24.55 -5.18 -4.63
N ASP A 52 25.14 -6.36 -4.73
CA ASP A 52 26.18 -6.64 -5.72
C ASP A 52 25.61 -7.12 -7.07
N ILE A 53 24.40 -7.72 -7.07
CA ILE A 53 23.79 -8.32 -8.26
C ILE A 53 22.46 -7.66 -8.61
N VAL A 54 21.50 -7.62 -7.68
CA VAL A 54 20.14 -7.14 -7.98
C VAL A 54 20.12 -5.65 -8.29
N LEU A 55 20.71 -4.80 -7.44
CA LEU A 55 20.70 -3.34 -7.65
C LEU A 55 21.37 -2.92 -8.97
N PRO A 56 22.58 -3.43 -9.33
CA PRO A 56 23.22 -3.04 -10.58
C PRO A 56 22.40 -3.45 -11.81
N VAL A 57 21.82 -4.65 -11.81
CA VAL A 57 20.95 -5.11 -12.90
C VAL A 57 19.73 -4.23 -13.02
N TYR A 58 19.07 -3.92 -11.90
CA TYR A 58 17.90 -3.05 -11.89
C TYR A 58 18.21 -1.66 -12.45
N ARG A 59 19.29 -1.02 -11.96
CA ARG A 59 19.74 0.30 -12.44
C ARG A 59 20.07 0.30 -13.94
N ALA A 60 20.64 -0.79 -14.44
CA ALA A 60 20.95 -0.91 -15.87
C ALA A 60 19.69 -1.03 -16.75
N GLN A 61 18.60 -1.61 -16.22
CA GLN A 61 17.38 -1.84 -16.98
C GLN A 61 16.35 -0.71 -16.84
N MET A 62 16.35 0.00 -15.72
CA MET A 62 15.31 0.95 -15.32
C MET A 62 15.82 2.40 -15.38
N GLY A 63 16.03 2.90 -16.60
CA GLY A 63 16.49 4.28 -16.83
C GLY A 63 15.58 5.32 -16.15
N GLY A 64 16.21 6.26 -15.44
CA GLY A 64 15.54 7.30 -14.65
C GLY A 64 14.99 6.83 -13.31
N VAL A 65 15.32 5.61 -12.88
CA VAL A 65 15.04 5.08 -11.55
C VAL A 65 16.37 4.72 -10.89
N ASP A 66 16.68 5.36 -9.78
CA ASP A 66 17.74 4.90 -8.87
C ASP A 66 17.12 4.21 -7.67
N MET A 67 17.87 3.29 -7.07
CA MET A 67 17.44 2.57 -5.88
C MET A 67 18.54 2.53 -4.85
N GLN A 68 18.18 2.75 -3.59
CA GLN A 68 19.05 2.66 -2.43
C GLN A 68 18.45 1.69 -1.43
N THR A 69 19.29 0.86 -0.81
CA THR A 69 18.87 0.02 0.32
C THR A 69 18.86 0.84 1.59
N MET A 70 17.81 0.67 2.38
CA MET A 70 17.66 1.29 3.70
C MET A 70 17.59 0.20 4.77
N TYR A 71 18.01 0.57 5.98
CA TYR A 71 17.95 -0.29 7.14
C TYR A 71 17.19 0.41 8.25
N GLY A 72 16.32 -0.34 8.92
CA GLY A 72 15.78 0.08 10.20
C GLY A 72 16.89 0.44 11.17
N LEU A 73 16.77 1.59 11.82
CA LEU A 73 17.64 1.98 12.93
C LEU A 73 16.88 2.07 14.26
N ARG A 74 15.58 2.32 14.21
CA ARG A 74 14.69 2.52 15.37
C ARG A 74 13.22 2.41 14.96
N GLY A 75 12.35 2.22 15.94
CA GLY A 75 10.89 2.18 15.75
C GLY A 75 10.39 0.78 15.37
N GLU A 76 9.17 0.70 14.84
CA GLU A 76 8.50 -0.57 14.52
C GLU A 76 9.27 -1.42 13.49
N CYS A 77 10.19 -0.80 12.74
CA CYS A 77 10.95 -1.45 11.69
C CYS A 77 12.46 -1.56 11.97
N GLU A 78 12.90 -1.55 13.23
CA GLU A 78 14.33 -1.55 13.61
C GLU A 78 15.16 -2.68 12.98
N THR A 79 14.55 -3.81 12.61
CA THR A 79 15.21 -4.95 11.98
C THR A 79 14.84 -5.16 10.50
N CYS A 80 14.07 -4.24 9.91
CA CYS A 80 13.61 -4.36 8.53
C CYS A 80 14.65 -3.94 7.51
N MET A 81 14.47 -4.45 6.30
CA MET A 81 15.05 -3.88 5.09
C MET A 81 14.02 -2.99 4.39
N GLY A 82 14.47 -1.83 3.93
CA GLY A 82 13.70 -0.99 3.02
C GLY A 82 14.42 -0.79 1.69
N LEU A 83 13.67 -0.35 0.68
CA LEU A 83 14.22 0.22 -0.55
C LEU A 83 13.69 1.63 -0.71
N MET A 84 14.57 2.57 -1.03
CA MET A 84 14.19 3.87 -1.53
C MET A 84 14.41 3.88 -3.03
N MET A 85 13.35 4.08 -3.80
CA MET A 85 13.42 4.39 -5.21
C MET A 85 13.40 5.91 -5.38
N ILE A 86 14.35 6.46 -6.12
CA ILE A 86 14.37 7.87 -6.53
C ILE A 86 14.11 7.87 -8.03
N ILE A 87 12.95 8.35 -8.43
CA ILE A 87 12.46 8.34 -9.80
C ILE A 87 12.46 9.79 -10.30
N GLU A 88 13.03 10.02 -11.48
CA GLU A 88 13.26 11.37 -12.00
C GLU A 88 11.97 12.21 -12.10
N SER A 89 10.84 11.58 -12.43
CA SER A 89 9.53 12.24 -12.51
C SER A 89 8.39 11.24 -12.50
N GLU A 90 7.17 11.73 -12.26
CA GLU A 90 5.95 10.94 -12.41
C GLU A 90 5.82 10.36 -13.84
N ALA A 91 6.20 11.11 -14.87
CA ALA A 91 6.20 10.62 -16.24
C ALA A 91 7.15 9.43 -16.44
N VAL A 92 8.31 9.42 -15.77
CA VAL A 92 9.22 8.26 -15.77
C VAL A 92 8.62 7.09 -15.00
N ARG A 93 8.03 7.34 -13.82
CA ARG A 93 7.33 6.32 -13.02
C ARG A 93 6.23 5.63 -13.85
N ASN A 94 5.41 6.43 -14.55
CA ASN A 94 4.27 5.94 -15.33
C ASN A 94 4.68 5.21 -16.62
N LYS A 95 5.96 5.23 -17.03
CA LYS A 95 6.46 4.34 -18.09
C LYS A 95 6.48 2.88 -17.64
N TYR A 96 6.79 2.62 -16.37
CA TYR A 96 7.00 1.27 -15.86
C TYR A 96 5.79 0.74 -15.10
N TRP A 97 5.05 1.62 -14.41
CA TRP A 97 3.90 1.26 -13.57
C TRP A 97 2.64 2.05 -13.96
N LYS A 98 1.48 1.39 -13.87
CA LYS A 98 0.16 2.01 -14.02
C LYS A 98 -0.24 2.71 -12.73
N THR A 99 -1.31 3.51 -12.78
CA THR A 99 -1.84 4.24 -11.62
C THR A 99 -2.24 3.31 -10.46
N ASP A 100 -2.68 2.09 -10.75
CA ASP A 100 -3.00 1.05 -9.75
C ASP A 100 -1.77 0.34 -9.16
N GLY A 101 -0.56 0.74 -9.57
CA GLY A 101 0.70 0.14 -9.12
C GLY A 101 1.11 -1.13 -9.87
N SER A 102 0.26 -1.68 -10.76
CA SER A 102 0.63 -2.81 -11.60
C SER A 102 1.61 -2.40 -12.71
N TRP A 103 2.33 -3.36 -13.27
CA TRP A 103 3.28 -3.09 -14.36
C TRP A 103 2.56 -2.71 -15.66
N THR A 104 3.17 -1.79 -16.43
CA THR A 104 2.85 -1.59 -17.85
C THR A 104 3.52 -2.68 -18.69
N ASP A 105 3.16 -2.82 -19.97
CA ASP A 105 3.84 -3.76 -20.88
C ASP A 105 5.34 -3.44 -21.05
N TYR A 106 5.69 -2.14 -21.03
CA TYR A 106 7.07 -1.71 -21.07
C TYR A 106 7.81 -2.09 -19.78
N GLY A 107 7.19 -1.84 -18.63
CA GLY A 107 7.72 -2.25 -17.33
C GLY A 107 7.92 -3.75 -17.21
N LEU A 108 6.96 -4.55 -17.68
CA LEU A 108 7.03 -6.01 -17.66
C LEU A 108 8.21 -6.54 -18.48
N LYS A 109 8.49 -5.96 -19.64
CA LYS A 109 9.67 -6.32 -20.47
C LYS A 109 10.98 -6.02 -19.75
N LYS A 110 11.04 -4.91 -19.00
CA LYS A 110 12.23 -4.57 -18.19
C LYS A 110 12.36 -5.47 -16.99
N LEU A 111 11.25 -5.82 -16.32
CA LEU A 111 11.23 -6.79 -15.24
C LEU A 111 11.75 -8.16 -15.69
N GLN A 112 11.34 -8.64 -16.87
CA GLN A 112 11.85 -9.90 -17.44
C GLN A 112 13.38 -9.90 -17.58
N ALA A 113 14.00 -8.76 -17.93
CA ALA A 113 15.44 -8.63 -18.02
C ALA A 113 16.14 -8.60 -16.64
N ILE A 114 15.40 -8.38 -15.55
CA ILE A 114 15.88 -8.40 -14.17
C ILE A 114 15.57 -9.76 -13.51
N GLN A 115 14.57 -10.48 -14.03
CA GLN A 115 13.98 -11.67 -13.40
C GLN A 115 15.00 -12.74 -13.03
N PHE A 116 16.01 -12.99 -13.88
CA PHE A 116 17.04 -14.01 -13.60
C PHE A 116 17.77 -13.75 -12.27
N ALA A 117 18.05 -12.48 -11.94
CA ALA A 117 18.71 -12.11 -10.69
C ALA A 117 17.77 -12.25 -9.49
N LEU A 118 16.48 -11.97 -9.68
CA LEU A 118 15.46 -12.15 -8.66
C LEU A 118 15.19 -13.64 -8.39
N ASP A 119 15.19 -14.47 -9.44
CA ASP A 119 15.03 -15.92 -9.34
C ASP A 119 16.23 -16.53 -8.61
N GLU A 120 17.46 -16.16 -8.97
CA GLU A 120 18.67 -16.65 -8.28
C GLU A 120 18.66 -16.26 -6.79
N MET A 121 18.25 -15.02 -6.49
CA MET A 121 18.09 -14.57 -5.11
C MET A 121 17.06 -15.40 -4.35
N ASN A 122 15.88 -15.61 -4.96
CA ASN A 122 14.80 -16.40 -4.37
C ASN A 122 15.21 -17.85 -4.10
N ASP A 123 15.89 -18.46 -5.06
CA ASP A 123 16.25 -19.87 -5.00
C ASP A 123 17.41 -20.12 -4.03
N SER A 124 18.39 -19.20 -3.98
CA SER A 124 19.64 -19.40 -3.23
C SER A 124 19.68 -18.70 -1.88
N TYR A 125 18.94 -17.60 -1.69
CA TYR A 125 19.07 -16.73 -0.51
C TYR A 125 17.76 -16.56 0.26
N GLY A 126 16.64 -16.35 -0.43
CA GLY A 126 15.36 -16.08 0.21
C GLY A 126 14.42 -15.26 -0.66
N SER A 127 13.15 -15.25 -0.28
CA SER A 127 12.10 -14.48 -0.96
C SER A 127 11.78 -13.19 -0.21
N PHE A 128 11.06 -12.27 -0.85
CA PHE A 128 10.57 -11.08 -0.18
C PHE A 128 9.19 -10.66 -0.71
N ILE A 129 8.44 -9.97 0.15
CA ILE A 129 7.23 -9.24 -0.21
C ILE A 129 7.50 -7.77 0.03
N SER A 130 7.05 -6.91 -0.88
CA SER A 130 7.19 -5.46 -0.76
C SER A 130 5.82 -4.79 -0.59
N THR A 131 5.70 -3.95 0.42
CA THR A 131 4.68 -2.88 0.47
C THR A 131 5.36 -1.55 0.22
N TYR A 132 4.65 -0.57 -0.34
CA TYR A 132 5.27 0.70 -0.70
C TYR A 132 4.32 1.89 -0.68
N THR A 133 4.91 3.08 -0.69
CA THR A 133 4.22 4.34 -0.95
C THR A 133 5.13 5.22 -1.81
N ASP A 134 4.56 5.73 -2.91
CA ASP A 134 5.20 6.70 -3.79
C ASP A 134 4.84 8.11 -3.33
N TRP A 135 5.83 8.98 -3.20
CA TRP A 135 5.67 10.39 -2.82
C TRP A 135 6.21 11.28 -3.93
N LEU A 136 5.43 12.25 -4.39
CA LEU A 136 5.95 13.31 -5.24
C LEU A 136 6.73 14.30 -4.36
N VAL A 137 7.98 14.58 -4.70
CA VAL A 137 8.77 15.62 -4.05
C VAL A 137 8.20 16.97 -4.48
N GLY A 138 7.51 17.63 -3.56
CA GLY A 138 6.92 18.95 -3.80
C GLY A 138 7.96 20.06 -3.95
N PRO A 139 7.55 21.27 -4.36
CA PRO A 139 8.37 22.45 -4.21
C PRO A 139 8.50 22.84 -2.72
N ASP A 140 9.37 23.79 -2.40
CA ASP A 140 9.48 24.34 -1.05
C ASP A 140 8.10 24.81 -0.57
N ILE A 141 7.78 24.56 0.71
CA ILE A 141 6.47 24.81 1.35
C ILE A 141 5.91 26.21 1.05
N GLU A 142 6.75 27.22 0.87
CA GLU A 142 6.34 28.59 0.55
C GLU A 142 5.72 28.76 -0.85
N SER A 143 5.86 27.76 -1.71
CA SER A 143 5.35 27.73 -3.09
C SER A 143 4.40 26.56 -3.36
N LEU A 144 4.11 25.75 -2.35
CA LEU A 144 3.09 24.72 -2.40
C LEU A 144 1.72 25.40 -2.35
N ASP A 145 0.99 25.31 -3.45
CA ASP A 145 -0.45 25.50 -3.42
C ASP A 145 -1.05 24.38 -2.55
N MET A 146 -1.49 24.75 -1.35
CA MET A 146 -2.03 23.81 -0.37
C MET A 146 -3.33 23.15 -0.85
N ASP A 147 -4.03 23.76 -1.81
CA ASP A 147 -5.20 23.18 -2.46
C ASP A 147 -4.81 22.00 -3.38
N LEU A 148 -3.59 22.02 -3.95
CA LEU A 148 -3.03 20.94 -4.78
C LEU A 148 -2.56 19.72 -3.96
N LEU A 149 -2.21 19.90 -2.68
CA LEU A 149 -1.91 18.79 -1.77
C LEU A 149 -3.16 18.06 -1.27
N GLY A 150 -4.36 18.49 -1.70
CA GLY A 150 -5.60 17.93 -1.18
C GLY A 150 -5.69 18.08 0.34
N ALA A 151 -5.02 19.10 0.91
CA ALA A 151 -5.28 19.54 2.26
C ALA A 151 -6.65 20.22 2.28
N SER A 152 -7.68 19.42 2.02
CA SER A 152 -9.04 19.69 2.40
C SER A 152 -8.99 20.16 3.85
N PRO A 153 -9.58 21.33 4.16
CA PRO A 153 -9.41 22.02 5.43
C PRO A 153 -9.61 21.01 6.54
N SER A 154 -8.53 20.71 7.28
CA SER A 154 -8.44 19.66 8.30
C SER A 154 -9.58 18.63 8.20
N ASN A 155 -9.38 17.53 7.49
CA ASN A 155 -10.13 16.32 7.77
C ASN A 155 -9.93 16.01 9.27
N THR A 156 -10.72 16.62 10.16
CA THR A 156 -11.30 15.87 11.27
C THR A 156 -11.91 14.68 10.56
N THR A 157 -11.19 13.56 10.57
CA THR A 157 -11.56 12.34 9.85
C THR A 157 -13.02 12.14 10.13
N ALA A 158 -13.88 12.40 9.15
CA ALA A 158 -15.31 12.40 9.38
C ALA A 158 -15.61 11.06 10.03
N SER A 159 -16.17 11.11 11.23
CA SER A 159 -16.21 9.92 12.07
C SER A 159 -17.01 8.83 11.35
N ILE A 160 -16.45 7.63 11.26
CA ILE A 160 -17.17 6.47 10.70
C ILE A 160 -18.39 6.11 11.56
N LYS A 161 -18.45 6.62 12.80
CA LYS A 161 -19.63 6.47 13.67
C LYS A 161 -20.90 6.94 12.98
N GLY A 162 -21.97 6.20 13.21
CA GLY A 162 -23.31 6.44 12.67
C GLY A 162 -23.93 5.19 12.08
N THR A 163 -25.13 5.39 11.53
CA THR A 163 -25.91 4.36 10.84
C THR A 163 -25.75 4.53 9.35
N TRP A 164 -25.39 3.45 8.65
CA TRP A 164 -25.09 3.46 7.23
C TRP A 164 -25.91 2.42 6.47
N ALA A 165 -26.72 2.87 5.52
CA ALA A 165 -27.44 2.02 4.57
C ALA A 165 -26.58 1.75 3.34
N LEU A 166 -26.43 0.47 2.95
CA LEU A 166 -25.76 0.10 1.72
C LEU A 166 -26.66 0.41 0.52
N ILE A 167 -26.18 1.27 -0.38
CA ILE A 167 -26.90 1.67 -1.60
C ILE A 167 -26.29 1.09 -2.88
N GLN A 168 -25.01 0.72 -2.85
CA GLN A 168 -24.32 0.07 -3.96
C GLN A 168 -23.26 -0.88 -3.41
N GLY A 169 -23.23 -2.11 -3.90
CA GLY A 169 -22.20 -3.09 -3.59
C GLY A 169 -21.65 -3.75 -4.86
N GLU A 170 -20.35 -3.97 -4.93
CA GLU A 170 -19.67 -4.77 -5.94
C GLU A 170 -18.92 -5.88 -5.23
N TYR A 171 -19.16 -7.13 -5.61
CA TYR A 171 -18.56 -8.31 -4.98
C TYR A 171 -17.91 -9.16 -6.07
N SER A 172 -16.60 -9.40 -5.96
CA SER A 172 -15.82 -10.13 -6.96
C SER A 172 -15.96 -9.53 -8.38
N GLY A 173 -15.90 -8.20 -8.46
CA GLY A 173 -16.02 -7.46 -9.72
C GLY A 173 -17.44 -7.40 -10.31
N LYS A 174 -18.45 -7.94 -9.62
CA LYS A 174 -19.85 -7.90 -10.07
C LYS A 174 -20.65 -6.95 -9.21
N ALA A 175 -21.22 -5.92 -9.84
CA ALA A 175 -22.21 -5.06 -9.19
C ALA A 175 -23.42 -5.89 -8.76
N ARG A 176 -23.87 -5.68 -7.52
CA ARG A 176 -25.11 -6.27 -7.01
C ARG A 176 -26.26 -5.37 -7.40
N ASP A 177 -27.21 -5.91 -8.15
CA ASP A 177 -28.47 -5.22 -8.45
C ASP A 177 -29.40 -5.32 -7.23
N ASN A 178 -29.58 -4.20 -6.52
CA ASN A 178 -30.50 -4.09 -5.40
C ASN A 178 -31.84 -3.47 -5.78
N LYS A 179 -32.09 -3.17 -7.07
CA LYS A 179 -33.31 -2.50 -7.55
C LYS A 179 -33.65 -1.21 -6.79
N GLY A 180 -32.64 -0.54 -6.23
CA GLY A 180 -32.81 0.66 -5.39
C GLY A 180 -33.26 0.40 -3.95
N GLU A 181 -33.36 -0.86 -3.52
CA GLU A 181 -33.71 -1.21 -2.14
C GLU A 181 -32.48 -1.27 -1.23
N ILE A 182 -32.66 -0.83 0.03
CA ILE A 182 -31.65 -1.01 1.08
C ILE A 182 -31.77 -2.44 1.60
N TYR A 183 -30.73 -3.24 1.40
CA TYR A 183 -30.68 -4.63 1.85
C TYR A 183 -29.63 -4.86 2.95
N GLN A 184 -28.92 -3.82 3.40
CA GLN A 184 -27.96 -3.94 4.48
C GLN A 184 -27.82 -2.63 5.25
N TYR A 185 -27.80 -2.73 6.58
CA TYR A 185 -27.44 -1.66 7.49
C TYR A 185 -26.17 -2.02 8.24
N LYS A 186 -25.34 -1.02 8.48
CA LYS A 186 -24.15 -1.12 9.30
C LYS A 186 -24.12 0.04 10.29
N PHE A 187 -23.87 -0.28 11.55
CA PHE A 187 -23.84 0.70 12.63
C PHE A 187 -22.44 0.70 13.21
N PHE A 188 -21.87 1.89 13.37
CA PHE A 188 -20.62 2.09 14.06
C PHE A 188 -20.86 3.01 15.24
N ASP A 189 -20.47 2.58 16.42
CA ASP A 189 -20.50 3.38 17.64
C ASP A 189 -19.25 3.13 18.44
N ASP A 190 -18.67 4.16 19.07
CA ASP A 190 -17.42 4.09 19.86
C ASP A 190 -16.38 3.07 19.36
N LYS A 191 -16.44 1.83 19.85
CA LYS A 191 -15.55 0.71 19.51
C LYS A 191 -16.28 -0.52 18.96
N TYR A 192 -17.57 -0.42 18.74
CA TYR A 192 -18.45 -1.51 18.34
C TYR A 192 -19.06 -1.28 16.97
N PHE A 193 -19.27 -2.37 16.24
CA PHE A 193 -20.09 -2.35 15.05
C PHE A 193 -21.19 -3.39 15.13
N SER A 194 -22.27 -3.14 14.40
CA SER A 194 -23.28 -4.15 14.09
C SER A 194 -23.64 -4.09 12.61
N LEU A 195 -24.04 -5.23 12.08
CA LEU A 195 -24.44 -5.39 10.69
C LEU A 195 -25.70 -6.24 10.65
N MET A 196 -26.64 -5.82 9.81
CA MET A 196 -27.80 -6.62 9.43
C MET A 196 -27.93 -6.58 7.92
N MET A 197 -28.23 -7.73 7.31
CA MET A 197 -28.35 -7.89 5.87
C MET A 197 -29.53 -8.80 5.52
N ASN A 198 -30.20 -8.45 4.43
CA ASN A 198 -31.18 -9.23 3.70
C ASN A 198 -30.50 -9.78 2.42
N PRO A 199 -30.13 -11.06 2.38
CA PRO A 199 -29.26 -11.58 1.34
C PRO A 199 -29.94 -11.92 0.00
N GLU A 200 -31.26 -11.72 -0.19
CA GLU A 200 -32.00 -11.70 -1.50
C GLU A 200 -33.47 -12.15 -1.38
N ASN A 201 -33.85 -12.80 -0.27
CA ASN A 201 -35.19 -13.40 -0.10
C ASN A 201 -36.20 -12.53 0.66
N GLY A 202 -35.87 -11.26 0.91
CA GLY A 202 -36.71 -10.38 1.73
C GLY A 202 -36.54 -10.58 3.23
N LEU A 203 -35.75 -11.57 3.67
CA LEU A 203 -35.56 -11.89 5.09
C LEU A 203 -34.25 -11.31 5.61
N TRP A 204 -34.35 -10.52 6.68
CA TRP A 204 -33.20 -10.03 7.46
C TRP A 204 -32.65 -11.14 8.35
N ASN A 205 -31.96 -12.10 7.76
CA ASN A 205 -31.47 -13.30 8.45
C ASN A 205 -29.95 -13.33 8.60
N THR A 206 -29.24 -12.34 8.06
CA THR A 206 -27.79 -12.23 8.22
C THR A 206 -27.47 -11.09 9.18
N SER A 207 -26.74 -11.39 10.24
CA SER A 207 -26.31 -10.40 11.21
C SER A 207 -24.89 -10.66 11.71
N ALA A 208 -24.21 -9.60 12.13
CA ALA A 208 -22.94 -9.67 12.80
C ALA A 208 -22.83 -8.52 13.81
N VAL A 209 -22.10 -8.77 14.91
CA VAL A 209 -21.72 -7.75 15.87
C VAL A 209 -20.29 -7.97 16.29
N GLY A 210 -19.59 -6.89 16.61
CA GLY A 210 -18.20 -6.98 16.98
C GLY A 210 -17.59 -5.67 17.43
N THR A 211 -16.27 -5.65 17.47
CA THR A 211 -15.49 -4.45 17.75
C THR A 211 -14.82 -3.93 16.48
N TYR A 212 -14.44 -2.67 16.47
CA TYR A 212 -13.60 -2.13 15.42
C TYR A 212 -12.57 -1.13 15.96
N THR A 213 -11.51 -0.93 15.18
CA THR A 213 -10.48 0.10 15.40
C THR A 213 -10.18 0.82 14.10
N THR A 214 -9.79 2.09 14.16
CA THR A 214 -9.48 2.92 13.00
C THR A 214 -8.00 3.33 13.02
N GLN A 215 -7.38 3.37 11.84
CA GLN A 215 -6.01 3.85 11.63
C GLN A 215 -5.94 4.55 10.28
N GLY A 216 -5.90 5.88 10.28
CA GLY A 216 -5.89 6.68 9.04
C GLY A 216 -7.15 6.44 8.20
N SER A 217 -6.96 6.00 6.95
CA SER A 217 -8.02 5.68 5.99
C SER A 217 -8.45 4.20 6.00
N SER A 218 -8.08 3.46 7.05
CA SER A 218 -8.40 2.04 7.18
C SER A 218 -9.02 1.76 8.55
N TYR A 219 -9.79 0.69 8.63
CA TYR A 219 -10.35 0.19 9.88
C TYR A 219 -10.39 -1.33 9.91
N ALA A 220 -10.25 -1.93 11.09
CA ALA A 220 -10.30 -3.36 11.29
C ALA A 220 -11.53 -3.73 12.13
N GLU A 221 -12.33 -4.68 11.66
CA GLU A 221 -13.51 -5.21 12.35
C GLU A 221 -13.24 -6.61 12.86
N THR A 222 -13.43 -6.84 14.16
CA THR A 222 -13.37 -8.17 14.76
C THR A 222 -14.77 -8.64 15.09
N PHE A 223 -15.23 -9.68 14.40
CA PHE A 223 -16.56 -10.26 14.52
C PHE A 223 -16.65 -11.08 15.81
N LEU A 224 -17.36 -10.60 16.83
CA LEU A 224 -17.57 -11.35 18.07
C LEU A 224 -18.66 -12.41 17.89
N HIS A 225 -19.73 -12.06 17.18
CA HIS A 225 -20.81 -12.97 16.81
C HIS A 225 -21.25 -12.71 15.37
N SER A 226 -21.64 -13.78 14.67
CA SER A 226 -22.26 -13.70 13.35
C SER A 226 -23.25 -14.84 13.15
N SER A 227 -24.32 -14.58 12.39
CA SER A 227 -25.24 -15.60 11.90
C SER A 227 -24.59 -16.52 10.85
N VAL A 228 -23.44 -16.12 10.30
CA VAL A 228 -22.59 -16.93 9.43
C VAL A 228 -21.41 -17.38 10.30
N PRO A 229 -21.45 -18.59 10.89
CA PRO A 229 -20.53 -19.02 11.94
C PRO A 229 -19.05 -18.90 11.57
N GLU A 230 -18.74 -19.02 10.29
CA GLU A 230 -17.43 -18.86 9.69
C GLU A 230 -16.77 -17.51 10.02
N PHE A 231 -17.54 -16.44 10.17
CA PHE A 231 -16.98 -15.13 10.51
C PHE A 231 -16.74 -14.93 12.00
N ALA A 232 -17.30 -15.75 12.88
CA ALA A 232 -17.13 -15.57 14.32
C ALA A 232 -15.66 -15.71 14.73
N GLY A 233 -15.13 -14.69 15.41
CA GLY A 233 -13.72 -14.58 15.80
C GLY A 233 -12.78 -14.05 14.72
N CYS A 234 -13.27 -13.81 13.49
CA CYS A 234 -12.43 -13.28 12.42
C CYS A 234 -12.22 -11.77 12.54
N THR A 235 -11.09 -11.28 12.03
CA THR A 235 -10.81 -9.86 11.84
C THR A 235 -10.68 -9.52 10.36
N ALA A 236 -11.39 -8.51 9.89
CA ALA A 236 -11.37 -8.04 8.51
C ALA A 236 -10.89 -6.59 8.44
N VAL A 237 -9.88 -6.31 7.61
CA VAL A 237 -9.32 -4.96 7.43
C VAL A 237 -9.86 -4.31 6.17
N TRP A 238 -10.44 -3.13 6.31
CA TRP A 238 -11.10 -2.39 5.25
C TRP A 238 -10.43 -1.04 5.05
N ASN A 239 -10.43 -0.56 3.80
CA ASN A 239 -10.14 0.82 3.47
C ASN A 239 -11.46 1.60 3.37
N TYR A 240 -11.46 2.86 3.78
CA TYR A 240 -12.64 3.70 3.69
C TYR A 240 -12.32 5.17 3.43
N ARG A 241 -13.30 5.88 2.89
CA ARG A 241 -13.33 7.35 2.80
C ARG A 241 -14.76 7.84 3.02
N ILE A 242 -14.90 8.99 3.64
CA ILE A 242 -16.21 9.63 3.88
C ILE A 242 -16.23 10.98 3.18
N ASN A 243 -17.25 11.19 2.36
CA ASN A 243 -17.52 12.42 1.62
C ASN A 243 -18.92 12.91 2.00
N GLY A 244 -19.02 13.81 2.99
CA GLY A 244 -20.29 14.19 3.58
C GLY A 244 -21.02 12.99 4.19
N ASP A 245 -22.24 12.73 3.71
CA ASP A 245 -23.08 11.61 4.17
C ASP A 245 -22.85 10.32 3.38
N THR A 246 -21.80 10.26 2.56
CA THR A 246 -21.45 9.07 1.78
C THR A 246 -20.18 8.41 2.32
N LEU A 247 -20.29 7.14 2.68
CA LEU A 247 -19.17 6.27 3.08
C LEU A 247 -18.84 5.33 1.92
N HIS A 248 -17.62 5.43 1.41
CA HIS A 248 -17.09 4.46 0.46
C HIS A 248 -16.16 3.50 1.21
N MET A 249 -16.33 2.20 0.98
CA MET A 249 -15.51 1.15 1.55
C MET A 249 -14.95 0.24 0.46
N GLU A 250 -13.74 -0.24 0.68
CA GLU A 250 -13.08 -1.22 -0.19
C GLU A 250 -12.33 -2.26 0.64
N GLY A 251 -12.41 -3.53 0.24
CA GLY A 251 -11.69 -4.62 0.88
C GLY A 251 -12.55 -5.89 1.02
N PRO A 252 -12.44 -6.61 2.15
CA PRO A 252 -11.31 -6.52 3.08
C PRO A 252 -9.99 -6.84 2.37
N SER A 253 -8.93 -6.09 2.68
CA SER A 253 -7.58 -6.35 2.16
C SER A 253 -6.91 -7.55 2.83
N ILE A 254 -7.30 -7.81 4.08
CA ILE A 254 -6.81 -8.92 4.91
C ILE A 254 -8.00 -9.46 5.72
N ILE A 255 -8.08 -10.78 5.84
CA ILE A 255 -8.95 -11.45 6.80
C ILE A 255 -8.12 -12.46 7.57
N THR A 256 -8.17 -12.39 8.90
CA THR A 256 -7.54 -13.36 9.78
C THR A 256 -8.57 -14.05 10.67
N ASP A 257 -8.34 -15.32 10.99
CA ASP A 257 -9.09 -16.02 12.03
C ASP A 257 -8.71 -15.54 13.44
N LYS A 258 -9.33 -16.14 14.46
CA LYS A 258 -9.08 -15.83 15.88
C LYS A 258 -7.64 -16.09 16.33
N ASP A 259 -6.89 -16.90 15.59
CA ASP A 259 -5.50 -17.26 15.87
C ASP A 259 -4.52 -16.42 15.00
N GLY A 260 -5.03 -15.44 14.26
CA GLY A 260 -4.25 -14.53 13.41
C GLY A 260 -3.84 -15.12 12.05
N LYS A 261 -4.36 -16.30 11.66
CA LYS A 261 -4.04 -16.93 10.37
C LYS A 261 -4.97 -16.44 9.28
N ALA A 262 -4.49 -16.38 8.05
CA ALA A 262 -5.31 -15.97 6.90
C ALA A 262 -6.58 -16.84 6.77
N ALA A 263 -7.73 -16.19 6.66
CA ALA A 263 -9.04 -16.83 6.53
C ALA A 263 -9.75 -16.40 5.24
N PHE A 264 -10.67 -17.24 4.74
CA PHE A 264 -11.56 -16.96 3.59
C PHE A 264 -10.91 -16.36 2.32
N PRO A 265 -9.80 -16.91 1.80
CA PRO A 265 -9.05 -16.33 0.68
C PRO A 265 -9.79 -16.34 -0.68
N LYS A 266 -11.03 -16.84 -0.73
CA LYS A 266 -11.81 -16.96 -1.98
C LYS A 266 -13.12 -16.17 -1.97
N MET A 267 -13.66 -15.82 -0.80
CA MET A 267 -15.02 -15.27 -0.71
C MET A 267 -15.08 -13.75 -0.94
N LEU A 268 -13.94 -13.06 -0.94
CA LEU A 268 -13.90 -11.60 -0.82
C LEU A 268 -12.77 -10.96 -1.65
N ASN A 269 -12.53 -11.46 -2.87
CA ASN A 269 -11.39 -11.02 -3.70
C ASN A 269 -11.54 -9.60 -4.28
N SER A 270 -12.62 -8.89 -3.95
CA SER A 270 -12.82 -7.45 -4.16
C SER A 270 -14.23 -7.11 -3.72
N VAL A 271 -14.39 -6.48 -2.56
CA VAL A 271 -15.65 -5.84 -2.17
C VAL A 271 -15.48 -4.34 -2.24
N LYS A 272 -16.41 -3.68 -2.93
CA LYS A 272 -16.56 -2.22 -2.91
C LYS A 272 -17.98 -1.89 -2.51
N GLU A 273 -18.14 -1.00 -1.55
CA GLU A 273 -19.44 -0.61 -1.03
C GLU A 273 -19.54 0.91 -1.00
N VAL A 274 -20.72 1.42 -1.36
CA VAL A 274 -21.12 2.81 -1.16
C VAL A 274 -22.33 2.80 -0.24
N ARG A 275 -22.20 3.51 0.87
CA ARG A 275 -23.23 3.62 1.89
C ARG A 275 -23.61 5.08 2.08
N VAL A 276 -24.85 5.31 2.46
CA VAL A 276 -25.36 6.62 2.87
C VAL A 276 -25.71 6.61 4.34
N ARG A 277 -25.46 7.73 5.01
CA ARG A 277 -25.83 7.94 6.40
C ARG A 277 -27.36 8.02 6.53
N VAL A 278 -27.92 7.51 7.64
CA VAL A 278 -29.37 7.38 7.88
C VAL A 278 -29.80 7.97 9.23
N ASP A 279 -29.03 8.92 9.78
CA ASP A 279 -29.34 9.59 11.03
C ASP A 279 -30.23 10.85 10.87
#